data_AF-A0A2T0BGC3-F1
#
_entry.id   AF-A0A2T0BGC3-F1
#
_cell.length_a   1.000
_cell.length_b   1.000
_cell.length_c   1.000
_cell.angle_alpha   90.00
_cell.angle_beta   90.00
_cell.angle_gamma   90.00
#
_symmetry.space_group_name_H-M   'P 1'
#
loop_
_entity.id
_entity.type
_entity.pdbx_description
1 polymer ?
#
loop_
_entity_poly.entity_id
_entity_poly.type
_entity_poly.pdbx_seq_one_letter_code
_entity_poly.pdbx_strand_id
1 'polypeptide(L)'
;MIKVTVNINNREYNLKGVENEKYLKEVAEYVDSKIREITSKNSFLSTGDAGVLTAINIADELYKVDKEGNELRKSKKSLEERNQTLSDTIKELRVNVDKTQGEKGVLLNGLNNKINSLKDQISKHIEKNKVLEANNNSLNKVNITLKDETAKFVEELAQVNNLSEMLNREIVKVRDKNASLSKKLQQGVYAENSVKKELEKVVKEKETSKKIIDQAKYGQEVLSLEIKGLKKDKKELEDNIARIKNSKGSLEQELEMLNGRNSELKNEVSSLMDEMKGLQKKVNENEKEFEKDRDTKASMEEAFKENYVLEKGILEEDLEEKKKCIKELEDQVGKLSYEKSKIMNNNKESSMDLKTAKYRIMDFEKKLEDVQIEMAKMRKAKNALIK
;
A
#
# COMPACT_ATOMS: atom_id res chain seq x y z
N MET A 1 168.90 -102.19 16.42
CA MET A 1 168.71 -103.34 17.33
C MET A 1 169.79 -103.26 18.40
N ILE A 2 169.40 -103.04 19.65
CA ILE A 2 170.34 -102.79 20.76
C ILE A 2 170.58 -104.12 21.48
N LYS A 3 171.83 -104.37 21.89
CA LYS A 3 172.21 -105.54 22.70
C LYS A 3 172.36 -105.10 24.14
N VAL A 4 171.63 -105.75 25.05
CA VAL A 4 171.65 -105.45 26.49
C VAL A 4 171.88 -106.74 27.26
N THR A 5 172.77 -106.69 28.23
CA THR A 5 173.05 -107.83 29.11
C THR A 5 172.24 -107.68 30.39
N VAL A 6 171.48 -108.72 30.74
CA VAL A 6 170.52 -108.73 31.86
C VAL A 6 170.68 -110.03 32.66
N ASN A 7 170.33 -110.01 33.93
CA ASN A 7 170.36 -111.19 34.80
C ASN A 7 168.92 -111.64 35.10
N ILE A 8 168.58 -112.90 34.78
CA ILE A 8 167.27 -113.50 34.99
C ILE A 8 167.48 -114.85 35.69
N ASN A 9 166.90 -115.01 36.87
CA ASN A 9 167.00 -116.17 37.75
C ASN A 9 168.46 -116.61 38.00
N ASN A 10 169.30 -115.63 38.35
CA ASN A 10 170.74 -115.79 38.59
C ASN A 10 171.54 -116.31 37.37
N ARG A 11 171.03 -116.08 36.15
CA ARG A 11 171.71 -116.38 34.89
C ARG A 11 171.76 -115.15 34.00
N GLU A 12 172.92 -114.93 33.39
CA GLU A 12 173.15 -113.78 32.52
C GLU A 12 172.70 -114.08 31.08
N TYR A 13 171.83 -113.24 30.52
CA TYR A 13 171.33 -113.32 29.17
C TYR A 13 171.67 -112.05 28.39
N ASN A 14 172.02 -112.23 27.11
CA ASN A 14 172.23 -111.12 26.19
C ASN A 14 170.99 -110.96 25.30
N LEU A 15 170.11 -109.99 25.65
CA LEU A 15 168.92 -109.68 24.88
C LEU A 15 169.25 -108.78 23.68
N LYS A 16 168.59 -109.03 22.55
CA LYS A 16 168.62 -108.15 21.37
C LYS A 16 167.19 -107.74 21.02
N GLY A 17 166.91 -106.44 21.03
CA GLY A 17 165.58 -105.90 20.74
C GLY A 17 165.60 -104.64 19.87
N VAL A 18 164.43 -104.28 19.33
CA VAL A 18 164.22 -103.02 18.59
C VAL A 18 164.00 -101.85 19.56
N GLU A 19 163.38 -102.15 20.70
CA GLU A 19 163.09 -101.19 21.77
C GLU A 19 164.37 -100.70 22.49
N ASN A 20 164.21 -99.63 23.28
CA ASN A 20 165.31 -99.00 24.00
C ASN A 20 165.85 -99.88 25.15
N GLU A 21 167.08 -99.59 25.59
CA GLU A 21 167.74 -100.37 26.64
C GLU A 21 166.96 -100.38 27.96
N LYS A 22 166.32 -99.26 28.32
CA LYS A 22 165.52 -99.15 29.54
C LYS A 22 164.33 -100.11 29.54
N TYR A 23 163.54 -100.13 28.47
CA TYR A 23 162.41 -101.05 28.30
C TYR A 23 162.86 -102.51 28.32
N LEU A 24 163.96 -102.84 27.62
CA LEU A 24 164.49 -104.20 27.62
C LEU A 24 164.96 -104.66 29.02
N LYS A 25 165.54 -103.76 29.83
CA LYS A 25 165.87 -104.04 31.24
C LYS A 25 164.62 -104.18 32.10
N GLU A 26 163.62 -103.32 31.93
CA GLU A 26 162.35 -103.40 32.66
C GLU A 26 161.60 -104.71 32.36
N VAL A 27 161.55 -105.14 31.10
CA VAL A 27 160.97 -106.44 30.72
C VAL A 27 161.75 -107.59 31.35
N ALA A 28 163.08 -107.54 31.35
CA ALA A 28 163.91 -108.55 31.98
C ALA A 28 163.70 -108.61 33.50
N GLU A 29 163.62 -107.46 34.16
CA GLU A 29 163.34 -107.33 35.59
C GLU A 29 161.93 -107.86 35.93
N TYR A 30 160.94 -107.58 35.08
CA TYR A 30 159.59 -108.09 35.23
C TYR A 30 159.56 -109.63 35.18
N VAL A 31 160.19 -110.22 34.17
CA VAL A 31 160.28 -111.68 34.01
C VAL A 31 161.04 -112.30 35.19
N ASP A 32 162.16 -111.72 35.61
CA ASP A 32 162.94 -112.17 36.77
C ASP A 32 162.09 -112.14 38.05
N SER A 33 161.36 -111.05 38.28
CA SER A 33 160.44 -110.94 39.42
C SER A 33 159.37 -112.03 39.42
N LYS A 34 158.79 -112.35 38.26
CA LYS A 34 157.78 -113.41 38.12
C LYS A 34 158.36 -114.81 38.32
N ILE A 35 159.58 -115.08 37.83
CA ILE A 35 160.27 -116.35 38.08
C ILE A 35 160.53 -116.51 39.58
N ARG A 36 161.08 -115.47 40.22
CA ARG A 36 161.33 -115.47 41.68
C ARG A 36 160.05 -115.69 42.48
N GLU A 37 158.94 -115.07 42.09
CA GLU A 37 157.63 -115.27 42.74
C GLU A 37 157.20 -116.75 42.67
N ILE A 38 157.29 -117.38 41.51
CA ILE A 38 156.90 -118.79 41.32
C ILE A 38 157.83 -119.73 42.10
N THR A 39 159.15 -119.53 41.99
CA THR A 39 160.14 -120.35 42.69
C THR A 39 160.04 -120.19 44.21
N SER A 40 159.66 -119.01 44.72
CA SER A 40 159.42 -118.77 46.15
C SER A 40 158.20 -119.53 46.69
N LYS A 41 157.18 -119.76 45.85
CA LYS A 41 155.95 -120.47 46.21
C LYS A 41 156.12 -122.00 46.15
N ASN A 42 157.03 -122.50 45.31
CA ASN A 42 157.37 -123.92 45.23
C ASN A 42 158.85 -124.13 44.87
N SER A 43 159.66 -124.41 45.88
CA SER A 43 161.11 -124.58 45.76
C SER A 43 161.54 -125.92 45.12
N PHE A 44 160.62 -126.88 44.95
CA PHE A 44 160.89 -128.16 44.28
C PHE A 44 160.72 -128.09 42.76
N LEU A 45 160.27 -126.96 42.23
CA LEU A 45 160.05 -126.78 40.79
C LEU A 45 161.38 -126.62 40.05
N SER A 46 161.54 -127.32 38.92
CA SER A 46 162.75 -127.18 38.10
C SER A 46 162.84 -125.77 37.48
N THR A 47 164.04 -125.30 37.17
CA THR A 47 164.22 -124.00 36.49
C THR A 47 163.49 -123.92 35.15
N GLY A 48 163.37 -125.06 34.44
CA GLY A 48 162.61 -125.16 33.20
C GLY A 48 161.11 -125.00 33.42
N ASP A 49 160.56 -125.73 34.39
CA ASP A 49 159.13 -125.68 34.71
C ASP A 49 158.72 -124.32 35.31
N ALA A 50 159.59 -123.71 36.12
CA ALA A 50 159.40 -122.35 36.63
C ALA A 50 159.34 -121.33 35.49
N GLY A 51 160.24 -121.45 34.50
CA GLY A 51 160.23 -120.60 33.31
C GLY A 51 158.97 -120.78 32.45
N VAL A 52 158.52 -122.03 32.25
CA VAL A 52 157.28 -122.32 31.52
C VAL A 52 156.06 -121.76 32.26
N LEU A 53 155.98 -121.91 33.58
CA LEU A 53 154.86 -121.38 34.36
C LEU A 53 154.87 -119.84 34.40
N THR A 54 156.05 -119.21 34.44
CA THR A 54 156.16 -117.75 34.26
C THR A 54 155.67 -117.32 32.88
N ALA A 55 156.06 -118.03 31.81
CA ALA A 55 155.61 -117.71 30.46
C ALA A 55 154.09 -117.84 30.31
N ILE A 56 153.48 -118.88 30.90
CA ILE A 56 152.01 -119.06 30.92
C ILE A 56 151.33 -117.91 31.67
N ASN A 57 151.83 -117.54 32.84
CA ASN A 57 151.24 -116.46 33.64
C ASN A 57 151.33 -115.10 32.93
N ILE A 58 152.47 -114.79 32.31
CA ILE A 58 152.65 -113.56 31.53
C ILE A 58 151.77 -113.57 30.27
N ALA A 59 151.61 -114.73 29.62
CA ALA A 59 150.69 -114.86 28.48
C ALA A 59 149.23 -114.65 28.92
N ASP A 60 148.80 -115.19 30.06
CA ASP A 60 147.46 -114.96 30.63
C ASP A 60 147.23 -113.48 30.95
N GLU A 61 148.20 -112.80 31.59
CA GLU A 61 148.16 -111.35 31.82
C GLU A 61 148.02 -110.57 30.51
N LEU A 62 148.80 -110.92 29.48
CA LEU A 62 148.70 -110.31 28.15
C LEU A 62 147.32 -110.54 27.52
N TYR A 63 146.77 -111.75 27.60
CA TYR A 63 145.44 -112.08 27.08
C TYR A 63 144.34 -111.30 27.81
N LYS A 64 144.43 -111.14 29.14
CA LYS A 64 143.48 -110.34 29.93
C LYS A 64 143.54 -108.86 29.54
N VAL A 65 144.76 -108.31 29.43
CA VAL A 65 144.96 -106.91 29.01
C VAL A 65 144.48 -106.67 27.57
N ASP A 66 144.72 -107.60 26.65
CA ASP A 66 144.22 -107.49 25.27
C ASP A 66 142.68 -107.56 25.23
N LYS A 67 142.07 -108.45 26.03
CA LYS A 67 140.62 -108.54 26.17
C LYS A 67 140.03 -107.22 26.70
N GLU A 68 140.58 -106.68 27.79
CA GLU A 68 140.16 -105.39 28.36
C GLU A 68 140.37 -104.24 27.36
N GLY A 69 141.50 -104.23 26.65
CA GLY A 69 141.79 -103.25 25.60
C GLY A 69 140.78 -103.31 24.46
N ASN A 70 140.37 -104.52 24.05
CA ASN A 70 139.33 -104.72 23.05
C ASN A 70 137.94 -104.28 23.54
N GLU A 71 137.59 -104.55 24.80
CA GLU A 71 136.35 -104.08 25.42
C GLU A 71 136.30 -102.55 25.52
N LEU A 72 137.40 -101.92 25.96
CA LEU A 72 137.54 -100.46 26.01
C LEU A 72 137.44 -99.83 24.62
N ARG A 73 138.06 -100.43 23.59
CA ARG A 73 137.93 -99.96 22.20
C ARG A 73 136.49 -100.03 21.70
N LYS A 74 135.77 -101.11 22.01
CA LYS A 74 134.33 -101.24 21.68
C LYS A 74 133.50 -100.18 22.39
N SER A 75 133.74 -99.97 23.69
CA SER A 75 133.05 -98.96 24.49
C SER A 75 133.32 -97.54 23.97
N LYS A 76 134.58 -97.21 23.67
CA LYS A 76 134.97 -95.94 23.06
C LYS A 76 134.24 -95.71 21.74
N LYS A 77 134.23 -96.71 20.85
CA LYS A 77 133.53 -96.62 19.56
C LYS A 77 132.03 -96.36 19.75
N SER A 78 131.39 -97.07 20.68
CA SER A 78 129.96 -96.85 20.99
C SER A 78 129.69 -95.45 21.56
N LEU A 79 130.58 -94.93 22.41
CA LEU A 79 130.48 -93.56 22.93
C LEU A 79 130.69 -92.51 21.84
N GLU A 80 131.63 -92.73 20.92
CA GLU A 80 131.85 -91.84 19.76
C GLU A 80 130.63 -91.81 18.84
N GLU A 81 130.05 -92.96 18.52
CA GLU A 81 128.80 -93.06 17.74
C GLU A 81 127.64 -92.35 18.45
N ARG A 82 127.52 -92.51 19.77
CA ARG A 82 126.50 -91.83 20.58
C ARG A 82 126.71 -90.31 20.62
N ASN A 83 127.95 -89.86 20.78
CA ASN A 83 128.29 -88.44 20.76
C ASN A 83 128.03 -87.80 19.40
N GLN A 84 128.31 -88.53 18.32
CA GLN A 84 127.98 -88.09 16.96
C GLN A 84 126.47 -87.93 16.79
N THR A 85 125.70 -88.93 17.21
CA THR A 85 124.22 -88.89 17.18
C THR A 85 123.66 -87.73 18.01
N LEU A 86 124.23 -87.50 19.21
CA LEU A 86 123.86 -86.37 20.06
C LEU A 86 124.22 -85.02 19.41
N SER A 87 125.36 -84.91 18.75
CA SER A 87 125.74 -83.70 18.02
C SER A 87 124.75 -83.38 16.90
N ASP A 88 124.34 -84.40 16.14
CA ASP A 88 123.45 -84.22 15.00
C ASP A 88 122.02 -83.88 15.45
N THR A 89 121.52 -84.52 16.51
CA THR A 89 120.24 -84.14 17.14
C THR A 89 120.26 -82.72 17.72
N ILE A 90 121.36 -82.27 18.32
CA ILE A 90 121.49 -80.87 18.79
C ILE A 90 121.43 -79.88 17.62
N LYS A 91 122.07 -80.20 16.48
CA LYS A 91 122.00 -79.35 15.28
C LYS A 91 120.58 -79.26 14.75
N GLU A 92 119.88 -80.39 14.65
CA GLU A 92 118.50 -80.44 14.19
C GLU A 92 117.57 -79.64 15.12
N LEU A 93 117.72 -79.80 16.43
CA LEU A 93 116.95 -79.03 17.42
C LEU A 93 117.21 -77.51 17.30
N ARG A 94 118.45 -77.08 17.04
CA ARG A 94 118.75 -75.66 16.82
C ARG A 94 118.04 -75.11 15.60
N VAL A 95 118.08 -75.83 14.48
CA VAL A 95 117.37 -75.42 13.25
C VAL A 95 115.87 -75.32 13.50
N ASN A 96 115.28 -76.26 14.23
CA ASN A 96 113.87 -76.22 14.58
C ASN A 96 113.53 -75.03 15.48
N VAL A 97 114.37 -74.73 16.48
CA VAL A 97 114.20 -73.56 17.35
C VAL A 97 114.23 -72.26 16.54
N ASP A 98 115.20 -72.09 15.65
CA ASP A 98 115.33 -70.89 14.81
C ASP A 98 114.12 -70.74 13.88
N LYS A 99 113.64 -71.83 13.29
CA LYS A 99 112.42 -71.84 12.47
C LYS A 99 111.20 -71.43 13.28
N THR A 100 110.98 -72.03 14.45
CA THR A 100 109.86 -71.68 15.33
C THR A 100 109.93 -70.23 15.83
N GLN A 101 111.12 -69.72 16.10
CA GLN A 101 111.32 -68.31 16.45
C GLN A 101 110.97 -67.37 15.28
N GLY A 102 111.37 -67.72 14.05
CA GLY A 102 111.00 -67.00 12.85
C GLY A 102 109.49 -66.98 12.63
N GLU A 103 108.83 -68.14 12.69
CA GLU A 103 107.38 -68.27 12.57
C GLU A 103 106.64 -67.46 13.64
N LYS A 104 107.11 -67.53 14.90
CA LYS A 104 106.57 -66.73 16.00
C LYS A 104 106.70 -65.23 15.71
N GLY A 105 107.84 -64.77 15.19
CA GLY A 105 108.05 -63.36 14.85
C GLY A 105 107.09 -62.86 13.76
N VAL A 106 106.88 -63.65 12.71
CA VAL A 106 105.92 -63.34 11.64
C VAL A 106 104.50 -63.28 12.19
N LEU A 107 104.09 -64.26 13.00
CA LEU A 107 102.78 -64.29 13.67
C LEU A 107 102.59 -63.07 14.58
N LEU A 108 103.61 -62.72 15.37
CA LEU A 108 103.55 -61.59 16.30
C LEU A 108 103.36 -60.27 15.54
N ASN A 109 104.10 -60.07 14.44
CA ASN A 109 103.95 -58.90 13.58
C ASN A 109 102.56 -58.84 12.93
N GLY A 110 102.04 -59.97 12.45
CA GLY A 110 100.69 -60.07 11.89
C GLY A 110 99.61 -59.70 12.90
N LEU A 111 99.71 -60.22 14.13
CA LEU A 111 98.81 -59.86 15.24
C LEU A 111 98.92 -58.38 15.60
N ASN A 112 100.13 -57.83 15.65
CA ASN A 112 100.34 -56.42 16.01
C ASN A 112 99.71 -55.48 14.96
N ASN A 113 99.84 -55.80 13.68
CA ASN A 113 99.19 -55.06 12.60
C ASN A 113 97.65 -55.13 12.70
N LYS A 114 97.10 -56.31 13.02
CA LYS A 114 95.66 -56.48 13.24
C LYS A 114 95.18 -55.66 14.44
N ILE A 115 95.92 -55.67 15.54
CA ILE A 115 95.64 -54.88 16.75
C ILE A 115 95.62 -53.39 16.42
N ASN A 116 96.61 -52.89 15.68
CA ASN A 116 96.66 -51.48 15.29
C ASN A 116 95.47 -51.10 14.39
N SER A 117 95.16 -51.93 13.40
CA SER A 117 93.99 -51.70 12.53
C SER A 117 92.68 -51.69 13.33
N LEU A 118 92.51 -52.59 14.30
CA LEU A 118 91.32 -52.62 15.15
C LEU A 118 91.27 -51.40 16.07
N LYS A 119 92.41 -50.96 16.60
CA LYS A 119 92.51 -49.78 17.45
C LYS A 119 92.11 -48.50 16.71
N ASP A 120 92.50 -48.39 15.44
CA ASP A 120 92.07 -47.28 14.57
C ASP A 120 90.57 -47.31 14.29
N GLN A 121 90.00 -48.50 14.02
CA GLN A 121 88.56 -48.66 13.85
C GLN A 121 87.79 -48.27 15.12
N ILE A 122 88.24 -48.75 16.28
CA ILE A 122 87.65 -48.38 17.58
C ILE A 122 87.68 -46.87 17.78
N SER A 123 88.81 -46.22 17.48
CA SER A 123 88.94 -44.76 17.61
C SER A 123 87.97 -44.01 16.70
N LYS A 124 87.79 -44.45 15.45
CA LYS A 124 86.79 -43.89 14.52
C LYS A 124 85.36 -44.09 15.02
N HIS A 125 85.04 -45.27 15.57
CA HIS A 125 83.71 -45.55 16.12
C HIS A 125 83.41 -44.72 17.37
N ILE A 126 84.40 -44.52 18.25
CA ILE A 126 84.27 -43.64 19.43
C ILE A 126 83.94 -42.22 18.98
N GLU A 127 84.64 -41.68 18.00
CA GLU A 127 84.40 -40.33 17.52
C GLU A 127 83.02 -40.20 16.85
N LYS A 128 82.62 -41.20 16.05
CA LYS A 128 81.27 -41.26 15.48
C LYS A 128 80.19 -41.29 16.56
N ASN A 129 80.39 -42.04 17.65
CA ASN A 129 79.44 -42.09 18.76
C ASN A 129 79.31 -40.75 19.48
N LYS A 130 80.41 -40.01 19.71
CA LYS A 130 80.33 -38.67 20.30
C LYS A 130 79.49 -37.71 19.45
N VAL A 131 79.66 -37.75 18.14
CA VAL A 131 78.86 -36.93 17.21
C VAL A 131 77.38 -37.34 17.27
N LEU A 132 77.09 -38.65 17.32
CA LEU A 132 75.72 -39.14 17.45
C LEU A 132 75.07 -38.74 18.79
N GLU A 133 75.82 -38.78 19.91
CA GLU A 133 75.35 -38.30 21.21
C GLU A 133 75.02 -36.81 21.19
N ALA A 134 75.89 -35.99 20.60
CA ALA A 134 75.63 -34.55 20.44
C ALA A 134 74.37 -34.29 19.60
N ASN A 135 74.20 -35.01 18.49
CA ASN A 135 73.01 -34.90 17.64
C ASN A 135 71.74 -35.35 18.37
N ASN A 136 71.78 -36.46 19.11
CA ASN A 136 70.64 -36.93 19.91
C ASN A 136 70.24 -35.90 20.98
N ASN A 137 71.22 -35.28 21.64
CA ASN A 137 70.94 -34.22 22.61
C ASN A 137 70.27 -33.01 21.96
N SER A 138 70.72 -32.62 20.75
CA SER A 138 70.08 -31.54 19.98
C SER A 138 68.65 -31.92 19.56
N LEU A 139 68.44 -33.13 19.04
CA LEU A 139 67.12 -33.65 18.65
C LEU A 139 66.16 -33.71 19.84
N ASN A 140 66.64 -34.13 21.01
CA ASN A 140 65.81 -34.15 22.21
C ASN A 140 65.36 -32.75 22.63
N LYS A 141 66.22 -31.73 22.53
CA LYS A 141 65.83 -30.33 22.78
C LYS A 141 64.74 -29.89 21.81
N VAL A 142 64.92 -30.15 20.50
CA VAL A 142 63.93 -29.81 19.47
C VAL A 142 62.60 -30.54 19.70
N ASN A 143 62.63 -31.81 20.10
CA ASN A 143 61.41 -32.56 20.41
C ASN A 143 60.66 -32.00 21.61
N ILE A 144 61.37 -31.50 22.63
CA ILE A 144 60.74 -30.83 23.78
C ILE A 144 60.06 -29.53 23.32
N THR A 145 60.76 -28.69 22.56
CA THR A 145 60.18 -27.43 22.06
C THR A 145 58.97 -27.67 21.15
N LEU A 146 59.04 -28.65 20.26
CA LEU A 146 57.91 -29.03 19.41
C LEU A 146 56.72 -29.54 20.23
N LYS A 147 56.95 -30.32 21.29
CA LYS A 147 55.88 -30.74 22.19
C LYS A 147 55.19 -29.54 22.85
N ASP A 148 55.97 -28.59 23.34
CA ASP A 148 55.42 -27.38 23.97
C ASP A 148 54.63 -26.53 22.96
N GLU A 149 55.11 -26.37 21.74
CA GLU A 149 54.39 -25.68 20.66
C GLU A 149 53.10 -26.41 20.28
N THR A 150 53.14 -27.73 20.12
CA THR A 150 51.92 -28.51 19.81
C THR A 150 50.88 -28.41 20.93
N ALA A 151 51.29 -28.35 22.19
CA ALA A 151 50.37 -28.16 23.31
C ALA A 151 49.68 -26.78 23.24
N LYS A 152 50.42 -25.72 22.90
CA LYS A 152 49.86 -24.37 22.69
C LYS A 152 48.85 -24.36 21.53
N PHE A 153 49.18 -24.98 20.40
CA PHE A 153 48.24 -25.04 19.26
C PHE A 153 46.97 -25.82 19.58
N VAL A 154 47.06 -26.88 20.39
CA VAL A 154 45.87 -27.62 20.85
C VAL A 154 44.98 -26.72 21.72
N GLU A 155 45.58 -25.91 22.60
CA GLU A 155 44.83 -24.95 23.42
C GLU A 155 44.18 -23.85 22.58
N GLU A 156 44.90 -23.28 21.61
CA GLU A 156 44.35 -22.30 20.66
C GLU A 156 43.20 -22.90 19.83
N LEU A 157 43.33 -24.13 19.36
CA LEU A 157 42.25 -24.83 18.64
C LEU A 157 41.00 -25.02 19.50
N ALA A 158 41.17 -25.37 20.78
CA ALA A 158 40.06 -25.49 21.72
C ALA A 158 39.34 -24.14 21.91
N GLN A 159 40.08 -23.04 22.00
CA GLN A 159 39.51 -21.69 22.08
C GLN A 159 38.74 -21.33 20.81
N VAL A 160 39.29 -21.59 19.62
CA VAL A 160 38.62 -21.35 18.33
C VAL A 160 37.33 -22.15 18.22
N ASN A 161 37.35 -23.42 18.63
CA ASN A 161 36.16 -24.27 18.61
C ASN A 161 35.06 -23.71 19.54
N ASN A 162 35.41 -23.28 20.75
CA ASN A 162 34.46 -22.64 21.66
C ASN A 162 33.86 -21.35 21.06
N LEU A 163 34.69 -20.50 20.44
CA LEU A 163 34.22 -19.29 19.76
C LEU A 163 33.30 -19.61 18.58
N SER A 164 33.64 -20.64 17.80
CA SER A 164 32.81 -21.11 16.68
C SER A 164 31.45 -21.62 17.16
N GLU A 165 31.40 -22.38 18.26
CA GLU A 165 30.13 -22.79 18.87
C GLU A 165 29.30 -21.60 19.33
N MET A 166 29.91 -20.61 20.00
CA MET A 166 29.23 -19.40 20.43
C MET A 166 28.65 -18.63 19.24
N LEU A 167 29.45 -18.46 18.18
CA LEU A 167 29.02 -17.78 16.96
C LEU A 167 27.86 -18.53 16.29
N ASN A 168 27.93 -19.86 16.19
CA ASN A 168 26.85 -20.67 15.64
C ASN A 168 25.55 -20.53 16.45
N ARG A 169 25.62 -20.52 17.78
CA ARG A 169 24.44 -20.26 18.64
C ARG A 169 23.84 -18.88 18.34
N GLU A 170 24.66 -17.86 18.17
CA GLU A 170 24.18 -16.51 17.88
C GLU A 170 23.56 -16.40 16.48
N ILE A 171 24.16 -17.05 15.47
CA ILE A 171 23.60 -17.15 14.12
C ILE A 171 22.19 -17.77 14.16
N VAL A 172 21.99 -18.85 14.94
CA VAL A 172 20.67 -19.49 15.09
C VAL A 172 19.66 -18.50 15.70
N LYS A 173 20.02 -17.80 16.78
CA LYS A 173 19.12 -16.79 17.39
C LYS A 173 18.73 -15.69 16.39
N VAL A 174 19.70 -15.17 15.63
CA VAL A 174 19.44 -14.14 14.61
C VAL A 174 18.52 -14.69 13.52
N ARG A 175 18.73 -15.94 13.09
CA ARG A 175 17.90 -16.61 12.10
C ARG A 175 16.46 -16.76 12.57
N ASP A 176 16.25 -17.20 13.80
CA ASP A 176 14.92 -17.35 14.39
C ASP A 176 14.21 -16.00 14.53
N LYS A 177 14.94 -14.97 14.97
CA LYS A 177 14.43 -13.60 15.05
C LYS A 177 14.03 -13.08 13.67
N ASN A 178 14.85 -13.28 12.64
CA ASN A 178 14.52 -12.90 11.27
C ASN A 178 13.30 -13.66 10.73
N ALA A 179 13.16 -14.96 11.02
CA ALA A 179 11.97 -15.71 10.65
C ALA A 179 10.71 -15.14 11.31
N SER A 180 10.80 -14.76 12.59
CA SER A 180 9.69 -14.13 13.32
C SER A 180 9.32 -12.76 12.73
N LEU A 181 10.31 -11.94 12.37
CA LEU A 181 10.11 -10.64 11.74
C LEU A 181 9.51 -10.78 10.34
N SER A 182 9.97 -11.75 9.55
CA SER A 182 9.42 -12.04 8.23
C SER A 182 7.94 -12.44 8.32
N LYS A 183 7.55 -13.26 9.30
CA LYS A 183 6.12 -13.59 9.54
C LYS A 183 5.31 -12.36 9.91
N LYS A 184 5.80 -11.51 10.82
CA LYS A 184 5.14 -10.25 11.20
C LYS A 184 5.01 -9.30 10.01
N LEU A 185 6.03 -9.19 9.18
CA LEU A 185 6.01 -8.38 7.97
C LEU A 185 4.93 -8.89 7.01
N GLN A 186 4.86 -10.20 6.78
CA GLN A 186 3.83 -10.81 5.94
C GLN A 186 2.42 -10.53 6.47
N GLN A 187 2.21 -10.65 7.79
CA GLN A 187 0.95 -10.28 8.44
C GLN A 187 0.62 -8.79 8.25
N GLY A 188 1.62 -7.91 8.40
CA GLY A 188 1.49 -6.48 8.15
C GLY A 188 1.07 -6.18 6.71
N VAL A 189 1.68 -6.84 5.72
CA VAL A 189 1.32 -6.71 4.30
C VAL A 189 -0.11 -7.19 4.03
N TYR A 190 -0.56 -8.28 4.67
CA TYR A 190 -1.95 -8.71 4.54
C TYR A 190 -2.93 -7.68 5.14
N ALA A 191 -2.62 -7.14 6.32
CA ALA A 191 -3.42 -6.10 6.96
C ALA A 191 -3.46 -4.82 6.12
N GLU A 192 -2.31 -4.36 5.62
CA GLU A 192 -2.19 -3.20 4.73
C GLU A 192 -3.05 -3.38 3.48
N ASN A 193 -2.98 -4.54 2.82
CA ASN A 193 -3.82 -4.83 1.65
C ASN A 193 -5.32 -4.85 1.98
N SER A 194 -5.70 -5.31 3.17
CA SER A 194 -7.09 -5.26 3.64
C SER A 194 -7.56 -3.82 3.81
N VAL A 195 -6.78 -3.01 4.51
CA VAL A 195 -7.07 -1.57 4.71
C VAL A 195 -7.11 -0.83 3.38
N LYS A 196 -6.21 -1.15 2.45
CA LYS A 196 -6.20 -0.56 1.10
C LYS A 196 -7.50 -0.85 0.35
N LYS A 197 -8.02 -2.08 0.42
CA LYS A 197 -9.31 -2.44 -0.17
C LYS A 197 -10.48 -1.68 0.47
N GLU A 198 -10.46 -1.52 1.79
CA GLU A 198 -11.47 -0.71 2.49
C GLU A 198 -11.37 0.76 2.08
N LEU A 199 -10.16 1.32 2.00
CA LEU A 199 -9.94 2.68 1.54
C LEU A 199 -10.42 2.90 0.10
N GLU A 200 -10.17 1.95 -0.81
CA GLU A 200 -10.69 1.99 -2.18
C GLU A 200 -12.22 2.02 -2.21
N LYS A 201 -12.90 1.27 -1.33
CA LYS A 201 -14.37 1.33 -1.20
C LYS A 201 -14.82 2.71 -0.71
N VAL A 202 -14.22 3.22 0.35
CA VAL A 202 -14.54 4.53 0.92
C VAL A 202 -14.29 5.65 -0.11
N VAL A 203 -13.22 5.56 -0.91
CA VAL A 203 -12.95 6.51 -1.99
C VAL A 203 -14.05 6.46 -3.06
N LYS A 204 -14.51 5.27 -3.47
CA LYS A 204 -15.65 5.14 -4.40
C LYS A 204 -16.93 5.72 -3.82
N GLU A 205 -17.23 5.45 -2.54
CA GLU A 205 -18.38 6.02 -1.83
C GLU A 205 -18.29 7.55 -1.69
N LYS A 206 -17.08 8.09 -1.51
CA LYS A 206 -16.82 9.53 -1.51
C LYS A 206 -17.10 10.13 -2.89
N GLU A 207 -16.67 9.47 -3.97
CA GLU A 207 -16.93 9.95 -5.34
C GLU A 207 -18.42 9.93 -5.69
N THR A 208 -19.16 8.89 -5.31
CA THR A 208 -20.61 8.84 -5.50
C THR A 208 -21.32 9.92 -4.69
N SER A 209 -20.93 10.10 -3.42
CA SER A 209 -21.46 11.17 -2.57
C SER A 209 -21.17 12.56 -3.15
N LYS A 210 -19.96 12.76 -3.72
CA LYS A 210 -19.60 14.02 -4.40
C LYS A 210 -20.51 14.28 -5.60
N LYS A 211 -20.76 13.27 -6.45
CA LYS A 211 -21.70 13.41 -7.58
C LYS A 211 -23.10 13.80 -7.12
N ILE A 212 -23.60 13.19 -6.04
CA ILE A 212 -24.90 13.54 -5.45
C ILE A 212 -24.90 14.99 -4.95
N ILE A 213 -23.83 15.43 -4.27
CA ILE A 213 -23.69 16.82 -3.82
C ILE A 213 -23.67 17.79 -5.01
N ASP A 214 -22.94 17.47 -6.07
CA ASP A 214 -22.86 18.33 -7.26
C ASP A 214 -24.23 18.41 -7.97
N GLN A 215 -24.98 17.30 -8.06
CA GLN A 215 -26.36 17.29 -8.54
C GLN A 215 -27.30 18.12 -7.64
N ALA A 216 -27.18 17.98 -6.33
CA ALA A 216 -27.96 18.76 -5.38
C ALA A 216 -27.66 20.26 -5.47
N LYS A 217 -26.39 20.65 -5.66
CA LYS A 217 -25.99 22.04 -5.90
C LYS A 217 -26.58 22.59 -7.20
N TYR A 218 -26.54 21.82 -8.29
CA TYR A 218 -27.18 22.23 -9.54
C TYR A 218 -28.69 22.41 -9.37
N GLY A 219 -29.36 21.46 -8.69
CA GLY A 219 -30.78 21.59 -8.35
C GLY A 219 -31.07 22.82 -7.49
N GLN A 220 -30.20 23.12 -6.52
CA GLN A 220 -30.29 24.33 -5.69
C GLN A 220 -30.14 25.61 -6.52
N GLU A 221 -29.23 25.65 -7.50
CA GLU A 221 -29.08 26.79 -8.41
C GLU A 221 -30.32 27.00 -9.29
N VAL A 222 -30.88 25.92 -9.84
CA VAL A 222 -32.13 25.97 -10.63
C VAL A 222 -33.27 26.52 -9.79
N LEU A 223 -33.46 25.99 -8.58
CA LEU A 223 -34.47 26.48 -7.64
C LEU A 223 -34.22 27.95 -7.25
N SER A 224 -32.95 28.38 -7.13
CA SER A 224 -32.62 29.78 -6.85
C SER A 224 -33.04 30.71 -7.99
N LEU A 225 -32.81 30.30 -9.24
CA LEU A 225 -33.27 31.04 -10.43
C LEU A 225 -34.80 31.09 -10.49
N GLU A 226 -35.47 29.98 -10.18
CA GLU A 226 -36.92 29.89 -10.15
C GLU A 226 -37.53 30.76 -9.04
N ILE A 227 -36.96 30.74 -7.83
CA ILE A 227 -37.30 31.66 -6.74
C ILE A 227 -37.07 33.12 -7.15
N LYS A 228 -36.01 33.42 -7.90
CA LYS A 228 -35.75 34.77 -8.41
C LYS A 228 -36.81 35.19 -9.44
N GLY A 229 -37.24 34.27 -10.30
CA GLY A 229 -38.38 34.45 -11.21
C GLY A 229 -39.67 34.74 -10.44
N LEU A 230 -40.05 33.86 -9.51
CA LEU A 230 -41.22 34.04 -8.66
C LEU A 230 -41.19 35.34 -7.83
N LYS A 231 -40.00 35.77 -7.37
CA LYS A 231 -39.85 37.08 -6.70
C LYS A 231 -40.12 38.24 -7.65
N LYS A 232 -39.72 38.13 -8.91
CA LYS A 232 -40.01 39.13 -9.95
C LYS A 232 -41.51 39.17 -10.22
N ASP A 233 -42.14 38.02 -10.41
CA ASP A 233 -43.58 37.90 -10.64
C ASP A 233 -44.38 38.43 -9.45
N LYS A 234 -43.93 38.11 -8.22
CA LYS A 234 -44.49 38.67 -6.98
C LYS A 234 -44.41 40.19 -6.97
N LYS A 235 -43.27 40.78 -7.34
CA LYS A 235 -43.09 42.24 -7.39
C LYS A 235 -44.02 42.88 -8.43
N GLU A 236 -44.16 42.25 -9.59
CA GLU A 236 -45.06 42.71 -10.65
C GLU A 236 -46.54 42.66 -10.21
N LEU A 237 -46.92 41.62 -9.47
CA LEU A 237 -48.23 41.54 -8.81
C LEU A 237 -48.41 42.61 -7.72
N GLU A 238 -47.39 42.89 -6.90
CA GLU A 238 -47.43 43.96 -5.89
C GLU A 238 -47.59 45.35 -6.56
N ASP A 239 -46.88 45.61 -7.66
CA ASP A 239 -47.02 46.84 -8.45
C ASP A 239 -48.42 46.95 -9.07
N ASN A 240 -48.98 45.84 -9.57
CA ASN A 240 -50.36 45.81 -10.08
C ASN A 240 -51.39 46.04 -8.97
N ILE A 241 -51.20 45.45 -7.79
CA ILE A 241 -52.03 45.72 -6.61
C ILE A 241 -51.95 47.21 -6.24
N ALA A 242 -50.76 47.82 -6.27
CA ALA A 242 -50.59 49.24 -6.00
C ALA A 242 -51.33 50.13 -7.03
N ARG A 243 -51.30 49.78 -8.32
CA ARG A 243 -52.08 50.46 -9.37
C ARG A 243 -53.57 50.34 -9.14
N ILE A 244 -54.07 49.13 -8.83
CA ILE A 244 -55.49 48.90 -8.52
C ILE A 244 -55.88 49.66 -7.24
N LYS A 245 -55.00 49.73 -6.24
CA LYS A 245 -55.26 50.48 -5.01
C LYS A 245 -55.36 51.99 -5.27
N ASN A 246 -54.53 52.52 -6.16
CA ASN A 246 -54.63 53.91 -6.60
C ASN A 246 -55.90 54.18 -7.42
N SER A 247 -56.28 53.26 -8.33
CA SER A 247 -57.54 53.41 -9.08
C SER A 247 -58.76 53.29 -8.16
N LYS A 248 -58.69 52.41 -7.15
CA LYS A 248 -59.72 52.30 -6.11
C LYS A 248 -59.85 53.61 -5.33
N GLY A 249 -58.74 54.23 -4.91
CA GLY A 249 -58.77 55.53 -4.23
C GLY A 249 -59.36 56.66 -5.08
N SER A 250 -59.06 56.67 -6.39
CA SER A 250 -59.70 57.56 -7.36
C SER A 250 -61.21 57.36 -7.45
N LEU A 251 -61.68 56.10 -7.50
CA LEU A 251 -63.10 55.76 -7.55
C LEU A 251 -63.82 56.05 -6.22
N GLU A 252 -63.14 55.92 -5.08
CA GLU A 252 -63.67 56.29 -3.76
C GLU A 252 -63.86 57.81 -3.64
N GLN A 253 -62.93 58.62 -4.17
CA GLN A 253 -63.11 60.08 -4.29
C GLN A 253 -64.30 60.43 -5.20
N GLU A 254 -64.47 59.71 -6.31
CA GLU A 254 -65.63 59.88 -7.20
C GLU A 254 -66.96 59.53 -6.51
N LEU A 255 -66.97 58.46 -5.71
CA LEU A 255 -68.11 58.05 -4.88
C LEU A 255 -68.44 59.08 -3.78
N GLU A 256 -67.42 59.71 -3.18
CA GLU A 256 -67.60 60.77 -2.19
C GLU A 256 -68.22 62.03 -2.80
N MET A 257 -67.77 62.42 -4.01
CA MET A 257 -68.41 63.51 -4.77
C MET A 257 -69.86 63.18 -5.15
N LEU A 258 -70.13 61.94 -5.59
CA LEU A 258 -71.48 61.47 -5.90
C LEU A 258 -72.38 61.45 -4.68
N ASN A 259 -71.88 61.02 -3.51
CA ASN A 259 -72.65 61.05 -2.26
C ASN A 259 -72.91 62.49 -1.79
N GLY A 260 -71.97 63.41 -1.97
CA GLY A 260 -72.18 64.85 -1.79
C GLY A 260 -73.33 65.36 -2.66
N ARG A 261 -73.29 65.05 -3.96
CA ARG A 261 -74.35 65.38 -4.92
C ARG A 261 -75.70 64.75 -4.56
N ASN A 262 -75.70 63.53 -4.04
CA ASN A 262 -76.91 62.85 -3.59
C ASN A 262 -77.52 63.49 -2.35
N SER A 263 -76.69 64.02 -1.44
CA SER A 263 -77.15 64.78 -0.27
C SER A 263 -77.75 66.14 -0.66
N GLU A 264 -77.20 66.80 -1.68
CA GLU A 264 -77.77 68.02 -2.28
C GLU A 264 -79.13 67.75 -2.90
N LEU A 265 -79.23 66.70 -3.74
CA LEU A 265 -80.50 66.27 -4.34
C LEU A 265 -81.54 65.88 -3.28
N LYS A 266 -81.13 65.30 -2.15
CA LYS A 266 -82.02 64.94 -1.04
C LYS A 266 -82.56 66.18 -0.31
N ASN A 267 -81.76 67.23 -0.19
CA ASN A 267 -82.19 68.52 0.35
C ASN A 267 -83.11 69.26 -0.63
N GLU A 268 -82.86 69.14 -1.94
CA GLU A 268 -83.74 69.64 -3.01
C GLU A 268 -85.11 68.94 -2.99
N VAL A 269 -85.14 67.62 -2.80
CA VAL A 269 -86.38 66.83 -2.64
C VAL A 269 -87.12 67.23 -1.36
N SER A 270 -86.41 67.55 -0.26
CA SER A 270 -87.05 68.06 0.97
C SER A 270 -87.67 69.44 0.76
N SER A 271 -86.99 70.33 0.03
CA SER A 271 -87.51 71.65 -0.37
C SER A 271 -88.76 71.53 -1.25
N LEU A 272 -88.75 70.62 -2.23
CA LEU A 272 -89.89 70.35 -3.11
C LEU A 272 -91.06 69.67 -2.37
N MET A 273 -90.79 68.85 -1.34
CA MET A 273 -91.84 68.29 -0.47
C MET A 273 -92.50 69.35 0.42
N ASP A 274 -91.75 70.36 0.89
CA ASP A 274 -92.31 71.48 1.64
C ASP A 274 -93.08 72.46 0.74
N GLU A 275 -92.68 72.64 -0.52
CA GLU A 275 -93.48 73.33 -1.55
C GLU A 275 -94.76 72.56 -1.92
N MET A 276 -94.71 71.23 -2.01
CA MET A 276 -95.90 70.39 -2.19
C MET A 276 -96.89 70.50 -1.03
N LYS A 277 -96.41 70.56 0.23
CA LYS A 277 -97.26 70.84 1.39
C LYS A 277 -97.87 72.25 1.36
N GLY A 278 -97.16 73.23 0.80
CA GLY A 278 -97.67 74.59 0.58
C GLY A 278 -98.73 74.68 -0.52
N LEU A 279 -98.57 73.94 -1.61
CA LEU A 279 -99.56 73.85 -2.70
C LEU A 279 -100.80 73.05 -2.30
N GLN A 280 -100.66 72.01 -1.48
CA GLN A 280 -101.79 71.23 -0.95
C GLN A 280 -102.65 72.02 0.06
N LYS A 281 -102.10 73.07 0.67
CA LYS A 281 -102.86 74.02 1.51
C LYS A 281 -103.62 75.07 0.68
N LYS A 282 -103.07 75.47 -0.48
CA LYS A 282 -103.75 76.35 -1.46
C LYS A 282 -104.88 75.66 -2.23
N VAL A 283 -104.81 74.35 -2.45
CA VAL A 283 -105.89 73.58 -3.10
C VAL A 283 -107.15 73.49 -2.21
N ASN A 284 -106.99 73.38 -0.89
CA ASN A 284 -108.13 73.36 0.05
C ASN A 284 -108.72 74.76 0.37
N GLU A 285 -108.02 75.83 0.03
CA GLU A 285 -108.54 77.21 0.13
C GLU A 285 -109.28 77.63 -1.16
N ASN A 286 -108.91 77.04 -2.32
CA ASN A 286 -109.62 77.21 -3.59
C ASN A 286 -110.94 76.41 -3.71
N GLU A 287 -111.24 75.51 -2.76
CA GLU A 287 -112.57 74.88 -2.60
C GLU A 287 -113.61 75.81 -1.94
N LYS A 288 -113.25 77.02 -1.50
CA LYS A 288 -114.18 77.92 -0.78
C LYS A 288 -114.50 79.26 -1.45
N GLU A 289 -113.92 79.58 -2.61
CA GLU A 289 -114.10 80.91 -3.24
C GLU A 289 -114.81 80.94 -4.60
N PHE A 290 -115.24 79.81 -5.18
CA PHE A 290 -116.00 79.82 -6.46
C PHE A 290 -117.14 78.78 -6.58
N GLU A 291 -117.94 78.66 -5.51
CA GLU A 291 -119.35 78.26 -5.54
C GLU A 291 -120.26 79.51 -5.43
N LYS A 292 -119.76 80.69 -5.85
CA LYS A 292 -120.43 82.01 -5.74
C LYS A 292 -120.19 82.93 -6.96
N ASP A 293 -120.30 82.36 -8.14
CA ASP A 293 -120.80 83.00 -9.36
C ASP A 293 -121.05 81.84 -10.34
N ARG A 294 -122.25 81.54 -10.82
CA ARG A 294 -123.32 82.45 -11.16
C ARG A 294 -124.50 81.65 -11.73
N ASP A 295 -125.46 81.35 -10.88
CA ASP A 295 -126.88 81.42 -11.21
C ASP A 295 -127.53 82.28 -10.12
N THR A 296 -127.24 83.58 -10.10
CA THR A 296 -128.09 84.56 -10.79
C THR A 296 -128.08 84.47 -12.33
N LYS A 297 -129.13 83.87 -12.91
CA LYS A 297 -130.26 84.62 -13.51
C LYS A 297 -131.26 83.68 -14.23
N ALA A 298 -131.88 82.80 -13.45
CA ALA A 298 -133.30 82.53 -13.51
C ALA A 298 -133.88 83.16 -12.22
N SER A 299 -134.99 83.85 -12.20
CA SER A 299 -135.89 84.26 -13.26
C SER A 299 -136.75 85.36 -12.64
N MET A 300 -137.04 86.39 -13.42
CA MET A 300 -138.24 87.19 -13.19
C MET A 300 -139.46 86.25 -13.36
N GLU A 301 -140.41 86.30 -12.42
CA GLU A 301 -141.86 85.92 -12.48
C GLU A 301 -142.23 84.41 -12.51
N GLU A 302 -143.13 83.79 -11.71
CA GLU A 302 -144.14 84.14 -10.68
C GLU A 302 -144.90 85.47 -10.84
N ALA A 303 -146.16 85.43 -11.25
CA ALA A 303 -147.28 85.56 -10.31
C ALA A 303 -147.19 86.82 -9.42
N PHE A 304 -147.91 87.89 -9.78
CA PHE A 304 -148.99 88.43 -8.95
C PHE A 304 -149.53 89.74 -9.55
N LYS A 305 -150.85 89.79 -9.73
CA LYS A 305 -151.61 91.03 -9.59
C LYS A 305 -151.51 91.49 -8.12
N GLU A 306 -150.78 92.59 -7.88
CA GLU A 306 -150.86 93.55 -6.75
C GLU A 306 -150.55 93.17 -5.27
N ASN A 307 -149.71 94.05 -4.63
CA ASN A 307 -149.62 94.53 -3.22
C ASN A 307 -149.21 93.56 -2.08
N TYR A 308 -148.45 93.92 -1.02
CA TYR A 308 -148.37 95.14 -0.19
C TYR A 308 -147.02 95.12 0.60
N VAL A 309 -146.09 96.06 0.43
CA VAL A 309 -145.89 97.32 1.20
C VAL A 309 -145.33 97.18 2.63
N LEU A 310 -144.18 97.86 2.79
CA LEU A 310 -143.60 98.57 3.95
C LEU A 310 -143.03 97.79 5.15
N GLU A 311 -141.70 97.87 5.29
CA GLU A 311 -140.99 98.76 6.24
C GLU A 311 -139.49 98.64 5.91
N LYS A 312 -138.67 99.68 5.72
CA LYS A 312 -138.63 101.05 6.23
C LYS A 312 -137.39 101.70 5.58
N GLY A 313 -137.32 102.94 5.16
CA GLY A 313 -138.20 104.09 5.23
C GLY A 313 -137.46 105.30 4.64
N ILE A 314 -138.25 106.28 4.20
CA ILE A 314 -137.86 107.66 3.89
C ILE A 314 -137.12 107.87 2.55
N LEU A 315 -137.83 107.45 1.51
CA LEU A 315 -138.30 108.23 0.35
C LEU A 315 -139.63 107.54 -0.05
N GLU A 316 -140.82 107.73 0.52
CA GLU A 316 -141.55 108.90 1.04
C GLU A 316 -141.46 110.14 0.13
N GLU A 317 -142.46 110.31 -0.75
CA GLU A 317 -143.50 111.36 -0.61
C GLU A 317 -144.48 111.39 -1.83
N ASP A 318 -144.19 110.72 -2.96
CA ASP A 318 -144.66 111.26 -4.26
C ASP A 318 -145.54 110.39 -5.20
N LEU A 319 -146.15 109.27 -4.82
CA LEU A 319 -147.07 108.58 -5.77
C LEU A 319 -148.38 108.02 -5.23
N GLU A 320 -148.76 108.43 -4.02
CA GLU A 320 -150.14 108.30 -3.52
C GLU A 320 -151.11 109.25 -4.29
N GLU A 321 -150.58 110.22 -5.05
CA GLU A 321 -151.39 111.18 -5.83
C GLU A 321 -151.96 110.60 -7.14
N LYS A 322 -151.33 109.56 -7.72
CA LYS A 322 -151.72 109.01 -9.04
C LYS A 322 -152.82 107.95 -9.00
N LYS A 323 -153.14 107.40 -7.82
CA LYS A 323 -154.25 106.44 -7.62
C LYS A 323 -155.65 107.04 -7.77
N LYS A 324 -155.79 108.37 -7.79
CA LYS A 324 -157.12 109.01 -7.74
C LYS A 324 -157.79 109.22 -9.11
N CYS A 325 -157.06 109.08 -10.24
CA CYS A 325 -157.54 109.58 -11.53
C CYS A 325 -158.06 108.53 -12.53
N ILE A 326 -157.68 107.24 -12.47
CA ILE A 326 -158.04 106.29 -13.55
C ILE A 326 -159.40 105.60 -13.35
N LYS A 327 -159.95 105.67 -12.12
CA LYS A 327 -161.30 105.24 -11.79
C LYS A 327 -162.41 106.00 -12.56
N GLU A 328 -162.07 107.10 -13.23
CA GLU A 328 -162.99 107.88 -14.07
C GLU A 328 -163.03 107.40 -15.54
N LEU A 329 -162.11 106.54 -16.00
CA LEU A 329 -162.05 106.07 -17.39
C LEU A 329 -162.75 104.72 -17.63
N GLU A 330 -163.08 103.99 -16.55
CA GLU A 330 -163.84 102.73 -16.60
C GLU A 330 -165.30 102.90 -17.08
N ASP A 331 -165.88 104.10 -16.99
CA ASP A 331 -167.31 104.32 -17.25
C ASP A 331 -167.70 104.74 -18.69
N GLN A 332 -166.75 104.97 -19.61
CA GLN A 332 -167.05 105.42 -20.98
C GLN A 332 -167.00 104.34 -22.08
N VAL A 333 -166.24 103.25 -21.93
CA VAL A 333 -166.05 102.27 -23.03
C VAL A 333 -167.24 101.30 -23.18
N GLY A 334 -168.03 101.11 -22.11
CA GLY A 334 -169.26 100.31 -22.15
C GLY A 334 -170.39 100.88 -23.03
N LYS A 335 -170.35 102.16 -23.44
CA LYS A 335 -171.42 102.80 -24.24
C LYS A 335 -171.16 102.88 -25.74
N LEU A 336 -169.93 102.66 -26.23
CA LEU A 336 -169.51 103.16 -27.55
C LEU A 336 -169.30 102.15 -28.69
N SER A 337 -169.57 100.83 -28.58
CA SER A 337 -169.57 100.03 -29.82
C SER A 337 -170.50 98.82 -29.93
N TYR A 338 -171.50 98.72 -29.05
CA TYR A 338 -172.79 98.11 -29.38
C TYR A 338 -173.38 98.70 -30.69
N GLU A 339 -172.96 99.91 -31.11
CA GLU A 339 -173.21 100.51 -32.44
C GLU A 339 -172.36 99.93 -33.60
N LYS A 340 -171.22 99.24 -33.36
CA LYS A 340 -170.35 98.68 -34.43
C LYS A 340 -170.87 97.35 -35.00
N SER A 341 -171.68 96.61 -34.24
CA SER A 341 -172.33 95.36 -34.69
C SER A 341 -173.44 95.56 -35.74
N LYS A 342 -173.93 96.79 -36.01
CA LYS A 342 -175.10 97.01 -36.90
C LYS A 342 -174.77 97.53 -38.32
N ILE A 343 -173.55 98.03 -38.57
CA ILE A 343 -173.17 98.67 -39.86
C ILE A 343 -172.25 97.81 -40.76
N MET A 344 -171.33 96.97 -40.26
CA MET A 344 -170.51 96.15 -41.18
C MET A 344 -171.24 94.93 -41.77
N ASN A 345 -172.43 94.63 -41.26
CA ASN A 345 -173.30 93.60 -41.81
C ASN A 345 -174.05 94.05 -43.09
N ASN A 346 -173.92 95.30 -43.57
CA ASN A 346 -174.62 95.83 -44.76
C ASN A 346 -173.71 96.53 -45.81
N ASN A 347 -172.39 96.67 -45.59
CA ASN A 347 -171.43 96.98 -46.68
C ASN A 347 -170.98 95.68 -47.41
N LYS A 348 -171.84 94.67 -47.36
CA LYS A 348 -171.67 93.26 -47.75
C LYS A 348 -171.54 93.02 -49.26
N GLU A 349 -172.45 93.51 -50.09
CA GLU A 349 -172.72 92.86 -51.40
C GLU A 349 -172.04 93.54 -52.60
N SER A 350 -171.52 94.76 -52.45
CA SER A 350 -171.07 95.58 -53.59
C SER A 350 -169.57 95.56 -53.92
N SER A 351 -168.69 94.95 -53.10
CA SER A 351 -167.29 94.73 -53.53
C SER A 351 -167.04 93.36 -54.19
N MET A 352 -168.06 92.48 -54.16
CA MET A 352 -168.04 91.10 -54.63
C MET A 352 -167.89 90.95 -56.17
N ASP A 353 -168.29 91.95 -56.98
CA ASP A 353 -168.36 91.80 -58.45
C ASP A 353 -167.26 92.52 -59.24
N LEU A 354 -166.46 93.40 -58.61
CA LEU A 354 -165.51 94.24 -59.35
C LEU A 354 -164.14 93.58 -59.61
N LYS A 355 -163.60 92.73 -58.72
CA LYS A 355 -162.33 92.00 -59.00
C LYS A 355 -162.52 90.80 -59.93
N THR A 356 -163.73 90.28 -60.03
CA THR A 356 -164.18 89.28 -61.03
C THR A 356 -164.23 89.84 -62.47
N ALA A 357 -164.23 91.17 -62.64
CA ALA A 357 -164.13 91.85 -63.94
C ALA A 357 -162.68 92.25 -64.30
N LYS A 358 -161.77 92.37 -63.31
CA LYS A 358 -160.32 92.56 -63.53
C LYS A 358 -159.63 91.28 -64.04
N TYR A 359 -160.27 90.13 -63.80
CA TYR A 359 -160.01 88.79 -64.34
C TYR A 359 -159.62 88.72 -65.84
N ARG A 360 -160.46 89.13 -66.77
CA ARG A 360 -160.35 88.61 -68.16
C ARG A 360 -159.50 89.45 -69.10
N ILE A 361 -159.04 90.62 -68.64
CA ILE A 361 -158.30 91.58 -69.46
C ILE A 361 -156.80 91.23 -69.53
N MET A 362 -156.15 90.78 -68.45
CA MET A 362 -154.69 90.44 -68.47
C MET A 362 -154.38 89.17 -69.28
N ASP A 363 -155.35 88.26 -69.37
CA ASP A 363 -155.28 87.03 -70.17
C ASP A 363 -155.37 87.29 -71.69
N PHE A 364 -155.99 88.41 -72.11
CA PHE A 364 -156.09 88.83 -73.53
C PHE A 364 -154.92 89.73 -73.98
N GLU A 365 -154.11 90.28 -73.06
CA GLU A 365 -152.92 91.08 -73.40
C GLU A 365 -151.69 90.23 -73.78
N LYS A 366 -151.34 89.15 -73.06
CA LYS A 366 -150.12 88.39 -73.41
C LYS A 366 -150.29 87.50 -74.65
N LYS A 367 -151.53 87.08 -74.95
CA LYS A 367 -151.92 86.51 -76.25
C LYS A 367 -151.78 87.51 -77.41
N LEU A 368 -151.78 88.83 -77.16
CA LEU A 368 -151.47 89.86 -78.16
C LEU A 368 -149.95 90.01 -78.38
N GLU A 369 -149.13 89.74 -77.35
CA GLU A 369 -147.65 89.76 -77.39
C GLU A 369 -147.10 88.61 -78.26
N ASP A 370 -147.73 87.43 -78.17
CA ASP A 370 -147.48 86.28 -79.05
C ASP A 370 -147.75 86.59 -80.54
N VAL A 371 -148.69 87.50 -80.86
CA VAL A 371 -149.11 87.84 -82.25
C VAL A 371 -148.22 88.92 -82.90
N GLN A 372 -147.55 89.78 -82.13
CA GLN A 372 -146.65 90.80 -82.69
C GLN A 372 -145.27 90.27 -83.10
N ILE A 373 -144.73 89.25 -82.39
CA ILE A 373 -143.44 88.64 -82.76
C ILE A 373 -143.60 87.73 -84.00
N GLU A 374 -144.78 87.14 -84.18
CA GLU A 374 -145.21 86.54 -85.46
C GLU A 374 -145.28 87.58 -86.60
N MET A 375 -145.75 88.82 -86.37
CA MET A 375 -145.71 89.89 -87.39
C MET A 375 -144.28 90.38 -87.72
N ALA A 376 -143.30 90.19 -86.82
CA ALA A 376 -141.90 90.52 -87.10
C ALA A 376 -141.22 89.50 -88.06
N LYS A 377 -141.77 88.28 -88.19
CA LYS A 377 -141.43 87.36 -89.30
C LYS A 377 -141.61 88.00 -90.69
N MET A 378 -142.50 88.98 -90.88
CA MET A 378 -142.99 89.36 -92.23
C MET A 378 -142.40 90.65 -92.87
N ARG A 379 -141.71 91.55 -92.14
CA ARG A 379 -141.36 92.89 -92.67
C ARG A 379 -139.93 93.15 -93.14
N LYS A 380 -138.94 92.24 -92.99
CA LYS A 380 -137.59 92.41 -93.60
C LYS A 380 -137.14 91.34 -94.61
N ALA A 381 -138.09 90.60 -95.18
CA ALA A 381 -138.00 89.96 -96.48
C ALA A 381 -137.73 90.95 -97.68
N LYS A 382 -137.03 92.08 -97.49
CA LYS A 382 -136.78 93.10 -98.52
C LYS A 382 -135.29 93.42 -98.65
N ASN A 383 -134.70 92.71 -99.59
CA ASN A 383 -133.50 93.05 -100.33
C ASN A 383 -133.42 94.55 -100.68
N ALA A 384 -132.24 95.13 -100.50
CA ALA A 384 -131.56 95.93 -101.52
C ALA A 384 -130.08 96.07 -101.14
N LEU A 385 -129.27 95.13 -101.64
CA LEU A 385 -127.91 95.31 -102.15
C LEU A 385 -126.96 96.23 -101.33
N ILE A 386 -125.89 95.65 -100.76
CA ILE A 386 -124.56 95.54 -101.41
C ILE A 386 -123.62 94.73 -100.49
N LYS A 387 -123.03 93.71 -101.12
CA LYS A 387 -121.78 92.95 -100.86
C LYS A 387 -121.55 92.23 -99.53
#